data_AF-A0A954LP49-F1
#
_entry.id   AF-A0A954LP49-F1
#
_cell.length_a   1.000
_cell.length_b   1.000
_cell.length_c   1.000
_cell.angle_alpha   90.00
_cell.angle_beta   90.00
_cell.angle_gamma   90.00
#
_symmetry.space_group_name_H-M   'P 1'
#
loop_
_entity.id
_entity.type
_entity.pdbx_description
1 polymer ?
#
loop_
_entity_poly.entity_id
_entity_poly.type
_entity_poly.pdbx_seq_one_letter_code
_entity_poly.pdbx_strand_id
1 'polypeptide(L)' 'GEILKAQLAVDGKTAKYPEFKGNVATVYTHPLSLGGASNSHYGGNAETYMNVGEAMGQAMVELLKANRK' A
#
# COMPACT_ATOMS: atom_id res chain seq x y z
N GLY A 1 -12.85 0.33 10.80
CA GLY A 1 -14.12 0.69 10.14
C GLY A 1 -14.32 -0.17 8.90
N GLU A 2 -15.57 -0.34 8.46
CA GLU A 2 -15.91 -1.20 7.30
C GLU A 2 -15.25 -0.73 5.99
N ILE A 3 -15.08 0.58 5.79
CA ILE A 3 -14.40 1.13 4.60
C ILE A 3 -12.94 0.66 4.53
N LEU A 4 -12.19 0.78 5.64
CA LEU A 4 -10.79 0.33 5.69
C LEU A 4 -10.68 -1.17 5.43
N LYS A 5 -11.57 -1.97 6.03
CA LYS A 5 -11.61 -3.42 5.78
C LYS A 5 -11.83 -3.71 4.30
N ALA A 6 -12.77 -3.03 3.65
CA ALA A 6 -13.04 -3.19 2.23
C ALA A 6 -11.82 -2.82 1.37
N GLN A 7 -11.15 -1.70 1.67
CA GLN A 7 -9.93 -1.28 0.97
C GLN A 7 -8.77 -2.27 1.14
N LEU A 8 -8.57 -2.85 2.33
CA LEU A 8 -7.49 -3.80 2.56
C LEU A 8 -7.80 -5.20 1.99
N ALA A 9 -9.06 -5.49 1.67
CA ALA A 9 -9.48 -6.82 1.22
C ALA A 9 -9.02 -7.17 -0.21
N VAL A 10 -8.50 -6.20 -0.97
CA VAL A 10 -7.93 -6.45 -2.31
C VAL A 10 -6.46 -6.89 -2.25
N ASP A 11 -5.82 -6.84 -1.08
CA ASP A 11 -4.45 -7.31 -0.93
C ASP A 11 -4.35 -8.81 -1.24
N GLY A 12 -3.40 -9.19 -2.09
CA GLY A 12 -3.22 -10.55 -2.56
C GLY A 12 -2.92 -11.58 -1.46
N LYS A 13 -2.51 -11.15 -0.27
CA LYS A 13 -2.28 -12.02 0.90
C LYS A 13 -3.57 -12.37 1.64
N THR A 14 -4.63 -11.57 1.49
CA THR A 14 -5.91 -11.82 2.17
C THR A 14 -6.72 -12.95 1.54
N ALA A 15 -6.37 -13.34 0.30
CA ALA A 15 -7.00 -14.42 -0.47
C ALA A 15 -8.52 -14.27 -0.70
N LYS A 16 -9.10 -13.07 -0.48
CA LYS A 16 -10.51 -12.80 -0.76
C LYS A 16 -10.82 -12.86 -2.26
N TYR A 17 -9.87 -12.41 -3.07
CA TYR A 17 -9.93 -12.40 -4.54
C TYR A 17 -8.78 -13.26 -5.08
N PRO A 18 -9.05 -14.50 -5.53
CA PRO A 18 -8.01 -15.41 -6.02
C PRO A 18 -7.12 -14.83 -7.13
N GLU A 19 -7.70 -13.99 -7.99
CA GLU A 19 -7.03 -13.30 -9.09
C GLU A 19 -5.96 -12.29 -8.63
N PHE A 20 -6.02 -11.86 -7.37
CA PHE A 20 -5.08 -10.89 -6.77
C PHE A 20 -3.92 -11.57 -6.04
N LYS A 21 -3.94 -12.91 -5.93
CA LYS A 21 -2.92 -13.66 -5.22
C LYS A 21 -1.57 -13.56 -5.94
N GLY A 22 -0.58 -12.99 -5.25
CA GLY A 22 0.81 -12.90 -5.73
C GLY A 22 1.08 -11.77 -6.72
N ASN A 23 0.06 -11.03 -7.17
CA ASN A 23 0.22 -9.92 -8.13
C ASN A 23 -0.30 -8.57 -7.63
N VAL A 24 -1.06 -8.52 -6.54
CA VAL A 24 -1.53 -7.28 -5.89
C VAL A 24 -1.02 -7.18 -4.45
N ALA A 25 -0.53 -6.00 -4.08
CA ALA A 25 -0.17 -5.65 -2.71
C ALA A 25 -0.78 -4.30 -2.31
N THR A 26 -1.17 -4.17 -1.05
CA THR A 26 -1.72 -2.93 -0.49
C THR A 26 -0.73 -2.29 0.48
N VAL A 27 -0.49 -0.99 0.32
CA VAL A 27 0.30 -0.19 1.27
C VAL A 27 -0.64 0.71 2.05
N TYR A 28 -0.72 0.50 3.37
CA TYR A 28 -1.46 1.37 4.25
C TYR A 28 -0.57 2.55 4.67
N THR A 29 -0.98 3.77 4.31
CA THR A 29 -0.15 4.97 4.44
C THR A 29 -0.15 5.57 5.84
N HIS A 30 -0.87 5.01 6.81
CA HIS A 30 -0.79 5.43 8.20
C HIS A 30 -0.05 4.37 9.03
N PRO A 31 1.05 4.70 9.72
CA PRO A 31 1.51 6.05 10.09
C PRO A 31 2.56 6.68 9.14
N LEU A 32 2.80 6.11 7.96
CA LEU A 32 3.85 6.61 7.02
C LEU A 32 3.67 8.07 6.61
N SER A 33 2.41 8.50 6.48
CA SER A 33 2.01 9.86 6.19
C SER A 33 2.01 10.70 7.46
N LEU A 34 2.78 11.78 7.42
CA LEU A 34 2.96 12.72 8.53
C LEU A 34 1.87 13.81 8.57
N GLY A 35 0.83 13.66 7.75
CA GLY A 35 -0.34 14.53 7.74
C GLY A 35 -0.38 15.53 6.59
N GLY A 36 -1.41 16.39 6.62
CA GLY A 36 -1.71 17.38 5.59
C GLY A 36 -3.16 17.85 5.72
N ALA A 37 -3.50 18.95 5.04
CA ALA A 37 -4.88 19.42 4.95
C ALA A 37 -5.72 18.49 4.04
N SER A 38 -7.05 18.56 4.17
CA SER A 38 -7.95 17.92 3.22
C SER A 38 -7.64 18.38 1.80
N ASN A 39 -7.59 17.45 0.85
CA ASN A 39 -7.19 17.69 -0.54
C ASN A 39 -5.75 18.18 -0.74
N SER A 40 -4.89 18.10 0.28
CA SER A 40 -3.46 18.36 0.11
C SER A 40 -2.74 17.12 -0.43
N HIS A 41 -1.85 17.31 -1.40
CA HIS A 41 -0.98 16.27 -1.92
C HIS A 41 0.16 16.00 -0.91
N TYR A 42 -0.17 15.30 0.18
CA TYR A 42 0.69 15.07 1.35
C TYR A 42 1.27 16.35 1.97
N GLY A 43 0.59 17.48 1.81
CA GLY A 43 1.09 18.79 2.24
C GLY A 43 2.44 19.22 1.61
N GLY A 44 2.89 18.57 0.53
CA GLY A 44 4.24 18.77 -0.01
C GLY A 44 5.35 18.21 0.91
N ASN A 45 5.02 17.37 1.89
CA ASN A 45 5.96 16.82 2.84
C ASN A 45 6.84 15.74 2.19
N ALA A 46 8.10 16.07 1.90
CA ALA A 46 9.04 15.18 1.21
C ALA A 46 9.26 13.85 1.93
N GLU A 47 9.27 13.86 3.26
CA GLU A 47 9.44 12.64 4.07
C GLU A 47 8.26 11.67 3.90
N THR A 48 7.03 12.18 3.87
CA THR A 48 5.83 11.37 3.58
C THR A 48 5.92 10.73 2.20
N TYR A 49 6.32 11.50 1.19
CA TYR A 49 6.53 10.94 -0.15
C TYR A 49 7.57 9.82 -0.16
N MET A 50 8.67 10.02 0.56
CA MET A 50 9.73 9.02 0.63
C MET A 50 9.29 7.77 1.40
N ASN A 51 8.65 7.92 2.56
CA ASN A 51 8.16 6.81 3.37
C ASN A 51 7.13 5.95 2.61
N VAL A 52 6.17 6.60 1.94
CA VAL A 52 5.17 5.89 1.13
C VAL A 52 5.82 5.24 -0.09
N GLY A 53 6.73 5.95 -0.77
CA GLY A 53 7.49 5.44 -1.91
C GLY A 53 8.34 4.22 -1.56
N GLU A 54 9.04 4.25 -0.43
CA GLU A 54 9.86 3.14 0.06
C GLU A 54 8.98 1.92 0.39
N ALA A 55 7.87 2.11 1.11
CA ALA A 55 6.95 1.02 1.42
C ALA A 55 6.35 0.39 0.14
N MET A 56 6.02 1.20 -0.86
CA MET A 56 5.60 0.70 -2.18
C MET A 56 6.72 -0.06 -2.88
N GLY A 57 7.96 0.44 -2.86
CA GLY A 57 9.11 -0.24 -3.45
C GLY A 57 9.39 -1.60 -2.80
N GLN A 58 9.33 -1.68 -1.48
CA GLN A 58 9.46 -2.94 -0.73
C GLN A 58 8.35 -3.92 -1.11
N ALA A 59 7.10 -3.46 -1.21
CA ALA A 59 5.97 -4.29 -1.63
C ALA A 59 6.17 -4.84 -3.06
N MET A 60 6.67 -4.03 -3.99
CA MET A 60 6.99 -4.47 -5.35
C MET A 60 8.08 -5.54 -5.36
N VAL A 61 9.13 -5.39 -4.55
CA VAL A 61 10.18 -6.40 -4.42
C VAL A 61 9.60 -7.74 -3.95
N GLU A 62 8.69 -7.72 -2.97
CA GLU A 62 8.04 -8.95 -2.49
C GLU A 62 7.15 -9.60 -3.57
N LEU A 63 6.41 -8.81 -4.36
CA LEU A 63 5.66 -9.33 -5.50
C LEU A 63 6.58 -9.98 -6.55
N LEU A 64 7.72 -9.35 -6.86
CA LEU A 64 8.70 -9.93 -7.79
C LEU A 64 9.28 -11.25 -7.26
N LYS A 65 9.55 -11.36 -5.96
CA LYS A 65 10.00 -12.63 -5.35
C LYS A 65 8.92 -13.71 -5.40
N ALA A 66 7.65 -13.35 -5.21
CA ALA A 66 6.54 -14.29 -5.33
C ALA A 66 6.37 -14.81 -6.77
N ASN A 67 6.58 -13.95 -7.78
CA ASN A 67 6.45 -14.29 -9.20
C ASN A 67 7.64 -15.05 -9.80
N ARG A 68 8.80 -15.07 -9.12
CA ARG A 68 10.00 -15.82 -9.56
C ARG A 68 10.05 -17.27 -9.06
N LYS A 69 9.00 -17.74 -8.38
CA LYS A 69 8.85 -19.14 -7.94
C LYS A 69 8.05 -19.93 -8.94
#